data_AF-G5JDP8-F1
#
_entry.id   AF-G5JDP8-F1
#
_cell.length_a   1.000
_cell.length_b   1.000
_cell.length_c   1.000
_cell.angle_alpha   90.00
_cell.angle_beta   90.00
_cell.angle_gamma   90.00
#
_symmetry.space_group_name_H-M   'P 1'
#
loop_
_entity.id
_entity.type
_entity.pdbx_description
1 polymer ?
#
loop_
_entity_poly.entity_id
_entity_poly.type
_entity_poly.pdbx_seq_one_letter_code
_entity_poly.pdbx_strand_id
1 'polypeptide(L)' 'MSVDVLANDSDIDQGDVLSIDSFTTPGNGSVQEVEGELLYTPNADFFGTDTFTYTVTDSNGGFATATVTVEVE' A
#
# COMPACT_ATOMS: atom_id res chain seq x y z
N MET A 1 1.78 -1.34 11.87
CA MET A 1 0.38 -1.54 11.42
C MET A 1 0.43 -2.29 10.10
N SER A 2 -0.29 -3.40 9.95
CA SER A 2 -0.45 -4.03 8.62
C SER A 2 -1.60 -3.38 7.89
N VAL A 3 -1.41 -3.09 6.61
CA VAL A 3 -2.42 -2.49 5.74
C VAL A 3 -2.60 -3.41 4.54
N ASP A 4 -3.75 -4.08 4.48
CA ASP A 4 -4.21 -4.76 3.28
C ASP A 4 -4.72 -3.70 2.29
N VAL A 5 -3.81 -3.27 1.42
CA VAL A 5 -4.08 -2.24 0.43
C VAL A 5 -4.90 -2.77 -0.75
N LEU A 6 -4.96 -4.09 -0.96
CA LEU A 6 -5.68 -4.68 -2.09
C LEU A 6 -7.15 -4.94 -1.77
N ALA A 7 -7.54 -4.96 -0.49
CA ALA A 7 -8.91 -5.24 -0.05
C ALA A 7 -9.99 -4.34 -0.68
N ASN A 8 -9.63 -3.12 -1.09
CA ASN A 8 -10.55 -2.17 -1.72
C ASN A 8 -10.30 -1.97 -3.23
N ASP A 9 -9.35 -2.68 -3.82
CA ASP A 9 -9.06 -2.64 -5.25
C ASP A 9 -9.94 -3.64 -6.01
N SER A 10 -10.29 -3.29 -7.24
CA SER A 10 -11.09 -4.15 -8.11
C SER A 10 -10.56 -4.10 -9.53
N ASP A 11 -10.47 -5.28 -10.15
CA ASP A 11 -10.13 -5.41 -11.56
C ASP A 11 -11.39 -5.62 -12.42
N ILE A 12 -11.38 -5.11 -13.66
CA ILE A 12 -12.50 -5.27 -14.60
C ILE A 12 -12.50 -6.66 -15.25
N ASP A 13 -11.34 -7.28 -15.39
CA ASP A 13 -11.11 -8.64 -15.84
C ASP A 13 -11.31 -9.59 -14.65
N GLN A 14 -12.56 -10.03 -14.50
CA GLN A 14 -12.97 -10.92 -13.42
C GLN A 14 -12.08 -12.17 -13.32
N GLY A 15 -11.41 -12.33 -12.17
CA GLY A 15 -10.61 -13.51 -11.84
C GLY A 15 -9.10 -13.28 -11.88
N ASP A 16 -8.64 -12.12 -12.34
CA ASP A 16 -7.23 -11.75 -12.28
C ASP A 16 -6.83 -11.40 -10.84
N VAL A 17 -5.67 -11.89 -10.44
CA VAL A 17 -5.10 -11.62 -9.11
C VAL A 17 -4.32 -10.32 -9.20
N LEU A 18 -4.72 -9.32 -8.42
CA LEU A 18 -3.96 -8.10 -8.25
C LEU A 18 -2.74 -8.36 -7.35
N SER A 19 -1.63 -7.72 -7.68
CA SER A 19 -0.39 -7.77 -6.89
C SER A 19 0.20 -6.37 -6.75
N ILE A 20 0.95 -6.14 -5.67
CA ILE A 20 1.65 -4.89 -5.44
C ILE A 20 2.90 -4.89 -6.34
N ASP A 21 2.99 -3.91 -7.23
CA ASP A 21 4.15 -3.72 -8.12
C ASP A 21 5.24 -2.89 -7.44
N SER A 22 4.84 -1.78 -6.80
CA SER A 22 5.76 -0.84 -6.18
C SER A 22 5.08 0.04 -5.13
N PHE A 23 5.86 0.59 -4.21
CA PHE A 23 5.39 1.54 -3.20
C PHE A 23 6.47 2.55 -2.83
N THR A 24 6.06 3.70 -2.28
CA THR A 24 6.97 4.77 -1.85
C THR A 24 7.22 4.73 -0.35
N THR A 25 8.36 5.28 0.07
CA THR A 25 8.65 5.48 1.48
C THR A 25 7.92 6.73 1.99
N PRO A 26 7.15 6.62 3.08
CA PRO A 26 6.50 7.78 3.69
C PRO A 26 7.52 8.69 4.40
N GLY A 27 7.09 9.90 4.76
CA GLY A 27 7.98 10.91 5.36
C GLY A 27 8.32 10.63 6.83
N ASN A 28 7.42 9.98 7.58
CA ASN A 28 7.53 9.80 9.01
C ASN A 28 7.48 8.32 9.46
N GLY A 29 7.88 7.42 8.58
CA GLY A 29 7.99 6.01 8.89
C GLY A 29 8.67 5.21 7.79
N SER A 30 8.47 3.91 7.83
CA SER A 30 8.92 2.97 6.81
C SER A 30 7.76 2.07 6.40
N VAL A 31 7.79 1.62 5.14
CA VAL A 31 6.86 0.63 4.61
C VAL A 31 7.68 -0.54 4.09
N GLN A 32 7.22 -1.74 4.39
CA GLN A 32 7.75 -2.98 3.83
C GLN A 32 6.61 -3.88 3.40
N GLU A 33 6.80 -4.63 2.32
CA GLU A 33 5.83 -5.65 1.92
C GLU A 33 6.13 -6.95 2.66
N VAL A 34 5.09 -7.54 3.28
CA VAL A 34 5.16 -8.81 4.01
C VAL A 34 3.92 -9.63 3.66
N GLU A 35 4.13 -10.80 3.07
CA GLU A 35 3.04 -11.74 2.73
C GLU A 35 1.94 -11.13 1.82
N GLY A 36 2.29 -10.15 0.98
CA GLY A 36 1.36 -9.46 0.08
C GLY A 36 0.64 -8.26 0.69
N GLU A 37 0.94 -7.91 1.94
CA GLU A 37 0.43 -6.72 2.63
C GLU A 37 1.53 -5.67 2.82
N LEU A 38 1.14 -4.40 2.96
CA LEU A 38 2.07 -3.32 3.30
C LEU A 38 2.08 -3.07 4.80
N LEU A 39 3.21 -3.36 5.44
CA LEU A 39 3.43 -3.08 6.85
C LEU A 39 4.07 -1.71 7.03
N TYR A 40 3.30 -0.78 7.63
CA TYR A 40 3.79 0.53 8.05
C TYR A 40 4.35 0.51 9.47
N THR A 41 5.55 1.05 9.64
CA THR A 41 6.19 1.27 10.95
C THR A 41 6.54 2.76 11.10
N PRO A 42 5.89 3.50 12.03
CA PRO A 42 6.19 4.91 12.25
C PRO A 42 7.60 5.09 12.83
N ASN A 43 8.20 6.25 12.59
CA ASN A 43 9.41 6.66 13.28
C ASN A 43 9.13 6.79 14.80
N ALA A 44 10.16 6.60 15.62
CA ALA A 44 10.05 6.80 17.05
C ALA A 44 9.53 8.22 17.36
N ASP A 45 8.58 8.31 18.30
CA ASP A 45 7.95 9.55 18.75
C ASP A 45 7.18 10.35 17.67
N PHE A 46 6.89 9.75 16.51
CA PHE A 46 6.01 10.37 15.52
C PHE A 46 4.54 10.23 15.93
N PHE A 47 3.82 11.35 15.89
CA PHE A 47 2.38 11.46 16.09
C PHE A 47 1.80 12.36 15.00
N GLY A 48 0.73 11.91 14.36
CA GLY A 48 0.04 12.64 13.28
C GLY A 48 -0.21 11.78 12.05
N THR A 49 -0.53 12.46 10.96
CA THR A 49 -0.85 11.82 9.67
C THR A 49 0.40 11.63 8.82
N ASP A 50 0.54 10.44 8.24
CA ASP A 50 1.56 10.11 7.25
C ASP A 50 0.91 9.51 5.99
N THR A 51 1.60 9.62 4.87
CA THR A 51 1.07 9.16 3.58
C THR A 51 2.14 8.49 2.74
N PHE A 52 1.77 7.45 2.01
CA PHE A 52 2.58 6.85 0.95
C PHE A 52 1.67 6.40 -0.19
N THR A 53 2.27 6.04 -1.31
CA THR A 53 1.56 5.53 -2.50
C THR A 53 1.97 4.10 -2.79
N TYR A 54 1.07 3.33 -3.39
CA TYR A 54 1.36 2.01 -3.95
C TYR A 54 0.80 1.91 -5.36
N THR A 55 1.42 1.07 -6.18
CA THR A 55 0.96 0.70 -7.52
C THR A 55 0.60 -0.77 -7.51
N VAL A 56 -0.58 -1.11 -8.01
CA VAL A 56 -1.02 -2.47 -8.28
C VAL A 56 -0.87 -2.81 -9.74
N THR A 57 -0.65 -4.08 -10.04
CA THR A 57 -0.65 -4.64 -11.39
C THR A 57 -1.48 -5.92 -11.46
N ASP A 58 -2.11 -6.14 -12.61
CA ASP A 58 -2.75 -7.40 -12.98
C ASP A 58 -1.80 -8.29 -13.82
N SER A 59 -2.27 -9.49 -14.22
CA SER A 59 -1.55 -10.41 -15.10
C SER A 59 -1.52 -10.01 -16.59
N ASN A 60 -2.34 -9.05 -16.98
CA ASN A 60 -2.51 -8.56 -18.35
C ASN A 60 -1.71 -7.27 -18.65
N GLY A 61 -1.02 -6.72 -17.64
CA GLY A 61 -0.22 -5.50 -17.72
C GLY A 61 -0.98 -4.21 -17.42
N GLY A 62 -2.21 -4.30 -16.90
CA GLY A 62 -2.93 -3.17 -16.33
C GLY A 62 -2.31 -2.76 -14.99
N PHE A 63 -2.35 -1.46 -14.70
CA PHE A 63 -1.79 -0.89 -13.48
C PHE A 63 -2.65 0.26 -12.95
N ALA A 64 -2.65 0.45 -11.63
CA ALA A 64 -3.27 1.58 -10.96
C ALA A 64 -2.43 2.02 -9.77
N THR A 65 -2.44 3.31 -9.46
CA THR A 65 -1.75 3.88 -8.30
C THR A 65 -2.75 4.51 -7.34
N ALA A 66 -2.58 4.24 -6.05
CA ALA A 66 -3.42 4.79 -4.99
C ALA A 66 -2.57 5.32 -3.82
N THR A 67 -3.20 6.16 -3.00
CA THR A 67 -2.59 6.78 -1.82
C THR A 67 -3.14 6.14 -0.55
N VAL A 68 -2.24 5.71 0.32
CA VAL A 68 -2.55 5.28 1.69
C VAL A 68 -2.31 6.45 2.64
N THR A 69 -3.28 6.69 3.51
CA THR A 69 -3.17 7.64 4.62
C THR A 69 -3.20 6.87 5.93
N VAL A 70 -2.22 7.11 6.80
CA VAL A 70 -2.10 6.49 8.12
C VAL A 70 -2.18 7.59 9.17
N GLU A 71 -2.92 7.34 10.24
CA GLU A 71 -2.99 8.21 11.42
C GLU A 71 -2.32 7.50 12.60
N VAL A 72 -1.36 8.19 13.23
CA VAL A 72 -0.57 7.70 14.37
C VAL A 72 -0.88 8.56 15.60
N GLU A 73 -1.37 7.94 16.66
CA GLU A 73 -1.82 8.59 17.91
C GLU A 73 -1.06 8.06 19.13
#